data_AF-A0A8J2KK08-F1
#
_entry.id   AF-A0A8J2KK08-F1
#
_cell.length_a   1.000
_cell.length_b   1.000
_cell.length_c   1.000
_cell.angle_alpha   90.00
_cell.angle_beta   90.00
_cell.angle_gamma   90.00
#
_symmetry.space_group_name_H-M   'P 1'
#
loop_
_entity.id
_entity.type
_entity.pdbx_description
1 polymer ?
#
loop_
_entity_poly.entity_id
_entity_poly.type
_entity_poly.pdbx_seq_one_letter_code
_entity_poly.pdbx_strand_id
1 'polypeptide(L)'
;LTYIIHLSTLYRNLIEKCIHKGIVINTNFVAERLIDVVRPILGSIMEKIEIYGNNRAKWITVLRRHFPADQIPDWYGGNKGYTPVRVYG
;
A
#
# COMPACT_ATOMS: atom_id res chain seq x y z
N LEU A 1 -2.27 31.33 -5.62
CA LEU A 1 -2.97 30.15 -6.18
C LEU A 1 -2.05 29.32 -7.10
N THR A 2 -1.38 29.95 -8.08
CA THR A 2 -0.48 29.29 -9.05
C THR A 2 0.65 28.47 -8.42
N TYR A 3 1.24 28.95 -7.33
CA TYR A 3 2.33 28.25 -6.62
C TYR A 3 1.87 26.92 -5.99
N ILE A 4 0.66 26.90 -5.40
CA ILE A 4 0.08 25.72 -4.74
C ILE A 4 -0.25 24.64 -5.77
N ILE A 5 -0.79 25.04 -6.93
CA ILE A 5 -1.12 24.14 -8.04
C ILE A 5 0.15 23.52 -8.65
N HIS A 6 1.22 24.30 -8.76
CA HIS A 6 2.49 23.80 -9.30
C HIS A 6 3.14 22.79 -8.35
N LEU A 7 3.11 23.08 -7.04
CA LEU A 7 3.69 22.23 -6.01
C LEU A 7 2.93 20.89 -5.87
N SER A 8 1.60 20.92 -5.94
CA SER A 8 0.79 19.70 -5.92
C SER A 8 1.00 18.82 -7.16
N THR A 9 1.17 19.43 -8.33
CA THR A 9 1.46 18.70 -9.58
C THR A 9 2.85 18.05 -9.55
N LEU A 10 3.86 18.74 -9.04
CA LEU A 10 5.21 18.19 -8.84
C LEU A 10 5.21 17.02 -7.86
N TYR A 11 4.56 17.17 -6.71
CA TYR A 11 4.42 16.08 -5.73
C TYR A 11 3.71 14.87 -6.33
N ARG A 12 2.63 15.09 -7.08
CA ARG A 12 1.90 14.03 -7.77
C ARG A 12 2.77 13.27 -8.75
N ASN A 13 3.52 13.97 -9.59
CA ASN A 13 4.42 13.36 -10.57
C ASN A 13 5.57 12.58 -9.92
N LEU A 14 6.10 13.08 -8.80
CA LEU A 14 7.14 12.38 -8.04
C LEU A 14 6.59 11.10 -7.42
N ILE A 15 5.45 11.19 -6.72
CA ILE A 15 4.79 10.04 -6.08
C ILE A 15 4.41 9.00 -7.13
N GLU A 16 3.88 9.43 -8.28
CA GLU A 16 3.49 8.53 -9.36
C GLU A 16 4.67 7.75 -9.95
N LYS A 17 5.86 8.35 -9.98
CA LYS A 17 7.10 7.67 -10.42
C LYS A 17 7.67 6.73 -9.36
N CYS A 18 7.50 7.05 -8.08
CA CYS A 18 7.98 6.20 -6.99
C CYS A 18 7.10 4.96 -6.78
N ILE A 19 5.78 5.10 -6.93
CA ILE A 19 4.82 4.02 -6.72
C ILE A 19 4.70 3.19 -8.00
N HIS A 20 5.35 2.03 -7.99
CA HIS A 20 5.20 1.02 -9.04
C HIS A 20 3.94 0.18 -8.83
N LYS A 21 3.70 -0.26 -7.59
CA LYS A 21 2.49 -0.98 -7.19
C LYS A 21 2.24 -0.82 -5.69
N GLY A 22 1.02 -0.45 -5.32
CA GLY A 22 0.56 -0.41 -3.93
C GLY A 22 -0.38 -1.58 -3.66
N ILE A 23 -0.22 -2.26 -2.52
CA ILE A 23 -1.15 -3.32 -2.10
C ILE A 23 -1.63 -2.96 -0.70
N VAL A 24 -2.91 -2.59 -0.59
CA VAL A 24 -3.57 -2.30 0.68
C VAL A 24 -4.31 -3.56 1.08
N ILE A 25 -3.96 -4.10 2.25
CA ILE A 25 -4.56 -5.33 2.79
C ILE A 25 -5.29 -5.01 4.10
N ASN A 26 -6.17 -5.92 4.53
CA ASN A 26 -6.94 -5.77 5.77
C ASN A 26 -7.78 -4.48 5.80
N THR A 27 -8.29 -4.07 4.64
CA THR A 27 -9.16 -2.91 4.53
C THR A 27 -10.53 -3.25 5.11
N ASN A 28 -10.95 -2.51 6.14
CA ASN A 28 -12.31 -2.56 6.67
C ASN A 28 -13.18 -1.48 5.99
N PHE A 29 -14.48 -1.48 6.28
CA PHE A 29 -15.43 -0.52 5.70
C PHE A 29 -15.00 0.96 5.85
N VAL A 30 -14.33 1.30 6.96
CA VAL A 30 -13.83 2.66 7.21
C VAL A 30 -12.69 3.01 6.26
N ALA A 31 -11.78 2.08 6.02
CA ALA A 31 -10.65 2.30 5.13
C ALA A 31 -11.09 2.39 3.66
N GLU A 32 -12.12 1.65 3.24
CA GLU A 32 -12.72 1.83 1.90
C GLU A 32 -13.28 3.24 1.72
N ARG A 33 -13.96 3.78 2.73
CA ARG A 33 -14.49 5.15 2.72
C ARG A 33 -13.39 6.21 2.70
N LEU A 34 -12.31 6.00 3.46
CA LEU A 34 -11.15 6.90 3.42
C LEU A 34 -10.51 6.90 2.02
N ILE A 35 -10.42 5.74 1.38
CA ILE A 35 -9.90 5.61 0.02
C ILE A 35 -10.77 6.39 -0.97
N ASP A 36 -12.09 6.33 -0.86
CA ASP A 36 -12.99 7.12 -1.72
C ASP A 36 -12.75 8.63 -1.58
N VAL A 37 -12.46 9.11 -0.36
CA VAL A 37 -12.17 10.52 -0.09
C VAL A 37 -10.82 10.95 -0.67
N VAL A 38 -9.79 10.09 -0.62
CA VAL A 38 -8.45 10.42 -1.16
C VAL A 38 -8.30 10.08 -2.65
N ARG A 39 -9.22 9.29 -3.23
CA ARG A 39 -9.24 8.93 -4.65
C ARG A 39 -9.07 10.13 -5.60
N PRO A 40 -9.79 11.26 -5.45
CA PRO A 40 -9.59 12.41 -6.33
C PRO A 40 -8.20 13.05 -6.23
N ILE A 41 -7.54 12.95 -5.08
CA ILE A 41 -6.19 13.50 -4.86
C ILE A 41 -5.14 12.59 -5.50
N LEU A 42 -5.28 11.29 -5.31
CA LEU A 42 -4.35 10.29 -5.84
C LEU A 42 -4.53 10.07 -7.35
N GLY A 43 -5.77 10.15 -7.86
CA GLY A 43 -6.15 9.96 -9.27
C GLY A 43 -5.44 8.79 -9.95
N SER A 44 -4.53 9.03 -10.90
CA SER A 44 -3.79 7.98 -11.65
C SER A 44 -3.01 7.01 -10.77
N ILE A 45 -2.59 7.45 -9.57
CA ILE A 45 -1.89 6.58 -8.61
C ILE A 45 -2.80 5.45 -8.12
N MET A 46 -4.12 5.68 -8.04
CA MET A 46 -5.08 4.66 -7.62
C MET A 46 -5.14 3.46 -8.56
N GLU A 47 -4.83 3.65 -9.84
CA GLU A 47 -4.77 2.54 -10.81
C GLU A 47 -3.63 1.57 -10.50
N LYS A 48 -2.61 2.03 -9.77
CA LYS A 48 -1.48 1.22 -9.32
C LYS A 48 -1.70 0.60 -7.95
N ILE A 49 -2.82 0.90 -7.28
CA ILE A 49 -3.12 0.44 -5.92
C ILE A 49 -4.21 -0.63 -5.97
N GLU A 50 -3.88 -1.84 -5.52
CA GLU A 50 -4.84 -2.91 -5.32
C GLU A 50 -5.28 -2.97 -3.86
N ILE A 51 -6.59 -3.01 -3.65
CA ILE A 51 -7.19 -3.00 -2.31
C ILE A 51 -7.83 -4.35 -2.06
N TYR A 52 -7.43 -4.97 -0.96
CA TYR A 52 -7.93 -6.25 -0.50
C TYR A 52 -8.52 -6.10 0.90
N GLY A 53 -9.79 -6.47 1.04
CA GLY A 53 -10.46 -6.52 2.33
C GLY A 53 -9.93 -7.60 3.26
N ASN A 54 -10.73 -8.01 4.25
CA ASN A 54 -10.32 -8.95 5.30
C ASN A 54 -10.13 -10.42 4.83
N ASN A 55 -10.22 -10.71 3.53
CA ASN A 55 -10.02 -12.07 3.02
C ASN A 55 -8.52 -12.40 2.93
N ARG A 56 -8.02 -13.00 4.02
CA ARG A 56 -6.62 -13.42 4.18
C ARG A 56 -6.09 -14.30 3.05
N ALA A 57 -6.85 -15.30 2.62
CA ALA A 57 -6.42 -16.21 1.57
C ALA A 57 -6.19 -15.46 0.24
N LYS A 58 -7.05 -14.49 -0.08
CA LYS A 58 -6.98 -13.69 -1.30
C LYS A 58 -5.73 -12.81 -1.31
N TRP A 59 -5.50 -12.03 -0.25
CA TRP A 59 -4.37 -11.10 -0.24
C TRP A 59 -3.01 -11.76 -0.03
N ILE A 60 -2.92 -12.88 0.73
CA ILE A 60 -1.66 -13.64 0.84
C ILE A 60 -1.21 -14.16 -0.52
N THR A 61 -2.15 -14.68 -1.32
CA THR A 61 -1.85 -15.19 -2.66
C THR A 61 -1.26 -14.10 -3.55
N VAL A 62 -1.78 -12.88 -3.44
CA VAL A 62 -1.31 -11.73 -4.22
C VAL A 62 0.05 -11.25 -3.74
N LEU A 63 0.28 -11.16 -2.42
CA LEU A 63 1.58 -10.80 -1.87
C LEU A 63 2.66 -11.79 -2.32
N ARG A 64 2.39 -13.10 -2.26
CA ARG A 64 3.33 -14.14 -2.71
C ARG A 64 3.60 -14.13 -4.22
N ARG A 65 2.72 -13.54 -5.04
CA ARG A 65 2.96 -13.34 -6.48
C ARG A 65 3.91 -12.18 -6.76
N HIS A 66 3.89 -11.16 -5.91
CA HIS A 66 4.65 -9.93 -6.12
C HIS A 66 5.94 -9.86 -5.31
N PHE A 67 6.02 -10.58 -4.20
CA PHE A 67 7.18 -10.62 -3.33
C PHE A 67 7.61 -12.07 -3.09
N PRO A 68 8.92 -12.34 -3.07
CA PRO A 68 9.41 -13.66 -2.71
C PRO A 68 9.11 -13.95 -1.23
N ALA A 69 8.86 -15.22 -0.92
CA ALA A 69 8.32 -15.63 0.38
C ALA A 69 9.23 -15.26 1.57
N ASP A 70 10.54 -15.25 1.36
CA ASP A 70 11.58 -14.88 2.33
C ASP A 70 11.65 -13.37 2.62
N GLN A 71 10.96 -12.54 1.83
CA GLN A 71 10.84 -11.10 2.06
C GLN A 71 9.54 -10.70 2.75
N ILE A 72 8.53 -11.58 2.73
CA ILE A 72 7.24 -11.34 3.36
C ILE A 72 7.31 -11.81 4.83
N PRO A 73 6.88 -10.99 5.80
CA PRO A 73 6.74 -11.43 7.19
C PRO A 73 5.81 -12.63 7.35
N ASP A 74 6.10 -13.49 8.32
CA ASP A 74 5.30 -14.69 8.61
C ASP A 74 3.82 -14.35 8.87
N TRP A 75 3.53 -13.23 9.54
CA TRP A 75 2.16 -12.78 9.79
C TRP A 75 1.40 -12.39 8.51
N TYR A 76 2.11 -11.98 7.46
CA TYR A 76 1.56 -11.73 6.11
C TYR A 76 1.67 -12.95 5.18
N GLY A 77 2.02 -14.12 5.72
CA GLY A 77 2.07 -15.37 4.97
C GLY A 77 3.37 -15.62 4.21
N GLY A 78 4.47 -14.96 4.58
CA GLY A 78 5.80 -15.36 4.10
C GLY A 78 6.52 -16.31 5.05
N ASN A 79 7.83 -16.37 4.87
CA ASN A 79 8.78 -17.17 5.66
C ASN A 79 9.87 -16.28 6.29
N LYS A 80 9.71 -14.95 6.21
CA LYS A 80 10.62 -14.02 6.87
C LYS A 80 10.34 -14.03 8.37
N GLY A 81 11.02 -14.93 9.06
CA GLY A 81 11.09 -14.92 10.52
C GLY A 81 11.74 -13.63 10.98
N TYR A 82 10.95 -12.72 11.56
CA TYR A 82 11.51 -11.59 12.28
C TYR A 82 12.06 -12.12 13.59
N THR A 83 13.38 -12.10 13.76
CA THR A 83 13.93 -12.09 15.12
C THR A 83 13.39 -10.80 15.75
N PRO A 84 12.55 -10.87 16.80
CA PRO A 84 12.07 -9.67 17.44
C PRO A 84 13.29 -8.92 17.96
N VAL A 85 13.59 -7.75 17.40
CA VAL A 85 14.57 -6.85 17.99
C VAL A 85 13.99 -6.48 19.35
N ARG A 86 14.51 -7.07 20.42
CA ARG A 86 14.14 -6.71 21.79
C ARG A 86 14.49 -5.24 21.96
N VAL A 87 13.48 -4.37 21.89
CA VAL A 87 13.61 -3.00 22.32
C VAL A 87 13.72 -3.08 23.84
N TYR A 88 14.95 -3.04 24.36
CA TYR A 88 15.18 -2.82 25.78
C TYR A 88 14.70 -1.41 26.08
N GLY A 89 13.52 -1.32 26.70
CA GLY A 89 13.06 -0.12 27.39
C GLY A 89 13.73 -0.01 28.76
#